data_AF-A0A2S9F0X4-F1
#
_entry.id   AF-A0A2S9F0X4-F1
#
_cell.length_a   1.000
_cell.length_b   1.000
_cell.length_c   1.000
_cell.angle_alpha   90.00
_cell.angle_beta   90.00
_cell.angle_gamma   90.00
#
_symmetry.space_group_name_H-M   'P 1'
#
loop_
_entity.id
_entity.type
_entity.pdbx_description
1 polymer ?
#
loop_
_entity_poly.entity_id
_entity_poly.type
_entity_poly.pdbx_seq_one_letter_code
_entity_poly.pdbx_strand_id
1 'polypeptide(L)'
;MATNASPTATRKRDIEHWDPEDVEAWESGGKAIAKRNLIWSIVAEHVGFSVWSIWSVMVLFMPQDVYGIDAAGKFYLVAVPTLVGAFMRIPYTIAPAKFGGRNWTIVSALLLLIPIALTLYFMKNPASYTTYMVVAAFAGLGGGNFASSMTNINAFYPQR
;
A
#
# COMPACT_ATOMS: atom_id res chain seq x y z
N MET A 1 -2.09 -28.97 48.40
CA MET A 1 -1.09 -28.13 47.70
C MET A 1 -1.61 -27.92 46.29
N ALA A 2 -2.30 -26.80 46.02
CA ALA A 2 -2.87 -26.51 44.70
C ALA A 2 -2.12 -25.30 44.13
N THR A 3 -1.43 -25.50 43.02
CA THR A 3 -0.68 -24.49 42.30
C THR A 3 -1.64 -23.63 41.47
N ASN A 4 -1.83 -22.38 41.86
CA ASN A 4 -2.53 -21.38 41.05
C ASN A 4 -1.65 -21.01 39.85
N ALA A 5 -2.05 -21.45 38.65
CA ALA A 5 -1.48 -20.95 37.41
C ALA A 5 -1.96 -19.52 37.17
N SER A 6 -1.02 -18.57 37.08
CA SER A 6 -1.32 -17.18 36.73
C SER A 6 -1.96 -17.10 35.33
N PRO A 7 -3.04 -16.32 35.13
CA PRO A 7 -3.67 -16.18 33.84
C PRO A 7 -2.69 -15.51 32.87
N THR A 8 -2.42 -16.15 31.74
CA THR A 8 -1.63 -15.60 30.63
C THR A 8 -2.28 -14.30 30.17
N ALA A 9 -1.67 -13.15 30.46
CA ALA A 9 -2.20 -11.85 30.07
C ALA A 9 -2.33 -11.77 28.55
N THR A 10 -3.54 -11.90 28.02
CA THR A 10 -3.86 -11.62 26.62
C THR A 10 -3.63 -10.13 26.38
N ARG A 11 -2.49 -9.80 25.76
CA ARG A 11 -2.13 -8.42 25.39
C ARG A 11 -3.18 -7.87 24.43
N LYS A 12 -4.06 -6.96 24.89
CA LYS A 12 -4.98 -6.22 24.00
C LYS A 12 -4.13 -5.49 22.97
N ARG A 13 -4.41 -5.73 21.69
CA ARG A 13 -3.62 -5.24 20.54
C ARG A 13 -4.18 -3.95 19.93
N ASP A 14 -5.28 -3.45 20.46
CA ASP A 14 -5.99 -2.27 19.96
C ASP A 14 -5.88 -1.14 21.00
N ILE A 15 -5.73 0.08 20.50
CA ILE A 15 -5.53 1.28 21.32
C ILE A 15 -6.90 1.92 21.51
N GLU A 16 -7.44 1.84 22.73
CA GLU A 16 -8.77 2.40 23.03
C GLU A 16 -8.74 3.92 23.22
N HIS A 17 -7.64 4.45 23.77
CA HIS A 17 -7.45 5.88 24.04
C HIS A 17 -6.10 6.29 23.46
N TRP A 18 -6.12 7.20 22.48
CA TRP A 18 -4.92 7.74 21.84
C TRP A 18 -5.06 9.25 21.72
N ASP A 19 -4.22 9.97 22.47
CA ASP A 19 -4.06 11.41 22.35
C ASP A 19 -2.57 11.70 22.13
N PRO A 20 -2.15 12.05 20.90
CA PRO A 20 -0.75 12.36 20.61
C PRO A 20 -0.28 13.69 21.21
N GLU A 21 -1.20 14.57 21.65
CA GLU A 21 -0.86 15.86 22.25
C GLU A 21 -0.58 15.76 23.77
N ASP A 22 -1.05 14.71 24.43
CA ASP A 22 -0.70 14.42 25.82
C ASP A 22 0.80 14.08 25.93
N VAL A 23 1.56 15.02 26.50
CA VAL A 23 3.01 14.92 26.65
C VAL A 23 3.42 13.77 27.55
N GLU A 24 2.66 13.49 28.62
CA GLU A 24 2.98 12.42 29.55
C GLU A 24 2.73 11.05 28.90
N ALA A 25 1.59 10.87 28.23
CA ALA A 25 1.29 9.66 27.46
C ALA A 25 2.29 9.45 26.29
N TRP A 26 2.70 10.54 25.64
CA TRP A 26 3.67 10.50 24.55
C TRP A 26 5.04 10.02 25.02
N GLU A 27 5.55 10.58 26.11
CA GLU A 27 6.86 10.22 26.68
C GLU A 27 6.86 8.85 27.37
N SER A 28 5.73 8.42 27.94
CA SER A 28 5.57 7.11 28.59
C SER A 28 5.43 5.92 27.62
N GLY A 29 5.50 6.15 26.31
CA GLY A 29 5.57 5.08 25.31
C GLY A 29 4.84 5.36 23.99
N GLY A 30 3.99 6.39 23.94
CA GLY A 30 3.30 6.82 22.73
C GLY A 30 4.25 7.01 21.55
N LYS A 31 5.37 7.72 21.76
CA LYS A 31 6.39 7.94 20.71
C LYS A 31 6.93 6.66 20.08
N ALA A 32 7.10 5.59 20.87
CA ALA A 32 7.60 4.31 20.38
C ALA A 32 6.55 3.57 19.55
N ILE A 33 5.27 3.70 19.93
CA ILE A 33 4.14 3.17 19.16
C ILE A 33 4.02 3.91 17.82
N ALA A 34 4.08 5.23 17.82
CA ALA A 34 4.03 6.05 16.62
C ALA A 34 5.19 5.71 15.67
N LYS A 35 6.43 5.66 16.18
CA LYS A 35 7.62 5.29 15.39
C LYS A 35 7.50 3.89 14.78
N ARG A 36 6.98 2.91 15.52
CA ARG A 36 6.76 1.55 14.99
C ARG A 36 5.77 1.57 13.83
N ASN A 37 4.65 2.28 13.97
CA ASN A 37 3.68 2.42 12.88
C ASN A 37 4.29 3.16 11.68
N LEU A 38 5.08 4.21 11.91
CA LEU A 38 5.75 4.97 10.84
C LEU A 38 6.68 4.08 10.01
N ILE A 39 7.53 3.27 10.65
CA ILE A 39 8.45 2.37 9.94
C ILE A 39 7.68 1.42 9.02
N TRP A 40 6.60 0.80 9.53
CA TRP A 40 5.78 -0.10 8.71
C TRP A 40 5.00 0.63 7.62
N SER A 41 4.56 1.87 7.88
CA SER A 41 3.95 2.74 6.87
C SER A 41 4.92 3.03 5.74
N ILE A 42 6.17 3.40 6.05
CA ILE A 42 7.22 3.67 5.06
C ILE A 42 7.52 2.43 4.21
N VAL A 43 7.63 1.25 4.83
CA VAL A 43 7.87 0.01 4.09
C VAL A 43 6.72 -0.31 3.14
N ALA A 44 5.48 -0.24 3.62
CA ALA A 44 4.30 -0.48 2.79
C ALA A 44 4.18 0.55 1.66
N GLU A 45 4.51 1.80 1.95
CA GLU A 45 4.50 2.90 0.99
C GLU A 45 5.55 2.72 -0.10
N HIS A 46 6.77 2.32 0.29
CA HIS A 46 7.85 2.03 -0.64
C HIS A 46 7.45 0.95 -1.64
N VAL A 47 6.89 -0.16 -1.16
CA VAL A 47 6.38 -1.24 -2.02
C VAL A 47 5.25 -0.73 -2.91
N GLY A 48 4.33 0.08 -2.38
CA GLY A 48 3.26 0.74 -3.14
C GLY A 48 3.79 1.55 -4.32
N PHE A 49 4.78 2.43 -4.06
CA PHE A 49 5.44 3.22 -5.10
C PHE A 49 6.20 2.38 -6.12
N SER A 50 6.93 1.35 -5.69
CA SER A 50 7.65 0.46 -6.60
C SER A 50 6.70 -0.23 -7.58
N VAL A 51 5.56 -0.74 -7.09
CA VAL A 51 4.55 -1.38 -7.93
C VAL A 51 3.86 -0.37 -8.83
N TRP A 52 3.53 0.81 -8.31
CA TRP A 52 2.85 1.86 -9.08
C TRP A 52 3.70 2.35 -10.27
N SER A 53 5.01 2.44 -10.08
CA SER A 53 5.97 2.93 -11.09
C SER A 53 6.55 1.83 -11.98
N ILE A 54 6.21 0.56 -11.77
CA ILE A 54 6.87 -0.57 -12.44
C ILE A 54 6.81 -0.46 -13.98
N TRP A 55 5.68 0.04 -14.51
CA TRP A 55 5.44 0.14 -15.95
C TRP A 55 6.37 1.13 -16.67
N SER A 56 6.92 2.12 -15.97
CA SER A 56 7.94 3.02 -16.51
C SER A 56 9.20 2.28 -16.97
N VAL A 57 9.47 1.10 -16.40
CA VAL A 57 10.60 0.24 -16.76
C VAL A 57 10.15 -0.91 -17.66
N MET A 58 9.01 -1.54 -17.37
CA MET A 58 8.57 -2.75 -18.11
C MET A 58 8.41 -2.51 -19.61
N VAL A 59 7.88 -1.36 -20.03
CA VAL A 59 7.67 -1.06 -21.46
C VAL A 59 8.95 -0.97 -22.28
N LEU A 60 10.10 -0.72 -21.61
CA LEU A 60 11.42 -0.72 -22.24
C LEU A 60 11.84 -2.14 -22.67
N PHE A 61 11.33 -3.15 -21.96
CA PHE A 61 11.59 -4.58 -22.20
C PHE A 61 10.46 -5.27 -22.98
N MET A 62 9.65 -4.50 -23.71
CA MET A 62 8.60 -5.02 -24.59
C MET A 62 8.95 -4.75 -26.06
N PRO A 63 9.75 -5.58 -26.74
CA PRO A 63 10.02 -5.44 -28.17
C PRO A 63 8.73 -5.43 -28.99
N GLN A 64 8.61 -4.52 -29.96
CA GLN A 64 7.38 -4.33 -30.72
C GLN A 64 7.04 -5.56 -31.59
N ASP A 65 8.03 -6.28 -32.08
CA ASP A 65 7.88 -7.53 -32.83
C ASP A 65 7.35 -8.70 -31.99
N VAL A 66 7.61 -8.70 -30.68
CA VAL A 66 7.12 -9.74 -29.74
C VAL A 66 5.75 -9.37 -29.17
N TYR A 67 5.54 -8.11 -28.80
CA TYR A 67 4.35 -7.66 -28.09
C TYR A 67 3.30 -6.98 -28.98
N GLY A 68 3.68 -6.49 -30.16
CA GLY A 68 2.79 -5.75 -31.06
C GLY A 68 2.39 -4.36 -30.55
N ILE A 69 3.10 -3.81 -29.56
CA ILE A 69 2.78 -2.53 -28.92
C ILE A 69 3.77 -1.48 -29.38
N ASP A 70 3.26 -0.44 -30.04
CA ASP A 70 4.03 0.69 -30.53
C ASP A 70 4.37 1.70 -29.42
N ALA A 71 5.09 2.76 -29.77
CA ALA A 71 5.52 3.78 -28.81
C ALA A 71 4.33 4.48 -28.12
N ALA A 72 3.26 4.77 -28.86
CA ALA A 72 2.06 5.40 -28.30
C ALA A 72 1.36 4.47 -27.31
N GLY A 73 1.19 3.19 -27.64
CA GLY A 73 0.62 2.19 -26.74
C GLY A 73 1.43 2.03 -25.46
N LYS A 74 2.77 2.01 -25.56
CA LYS A 74 3.66 1.97 -24.38
C LYS A 74 3.48 3.19 -23.49
N PHE A 75 3.31 4.38 -24.08
CA PHE A 75 3.04 5.60 -23.30
C PHE A 75 1.74 5.47 -22.49
N TYR A 76 0.67 4.93 -23.08
CA TYR A 76 -0.58 4.68 -22.35
C TYR A 76 -0.43 3.65 -21.23
N LEU A 77 0.39 2.60 -21.41
CA LEU A 77 0.70 1.63 -20.35
C LEU A 77 1.42 2.27 -19.16
N VAL A 78 2.21 3.32 -19.37
CA VAL A 78 2.83 4.10 -18.30
C VAL A 78 1.85 5.09 -17.67
N ALA A 79 0.91 5.63 -18.44
CA ALA A 79 -0.04 6.64 -17.97
C ALA A 79 -1.22 6.06 -17.18
N VAL A 80 -1.75 4.90 -17.58
CA VAL A 80 -2.96 4.31 -16.97
C VAL A 80 -2.84 3.97 -15.47
N PRO A 81 -1.69 3.48 -14.94
CA PRO A 81 -1.54 3.28 -13.49
C PRO A 81 -1.70 4.58 -12.72
N THR A 82 -1.20 5.71 -13.27
CA THR A 82 -1.33 7.04 -12.64
C THR A 82 -2.79 7.49 -12.60
N LEU A 83 -3.53 7.30 -13.71
CA LEU A 83 -4.96 7.62 -13.77
C LEU A 83 -5.76 6.81 -12.75
N VAL A 84 -5.58 5.48 -12.73
CA VAL A 84 -6.29 4.61 -11.78
C VAL A 84 -5.89 4.94 -10.35
N GLY A 85 -4.59 5.17 -10.10
CA GLY A 85 -4.09 5.58 -8.80
C GLY A 85 -4.75 6.84 -8.29
N ALA A 86 -4.95 7.85 -9.15
CA ALA A 86 -5.65 9.08 -8.78
C ALA A 86 -7.08 8.82 -8.29
N PHE A 87 -7.84 7.95 -8.96
CA PHE A 87 -9.17 7.55 -8.50
C PHE A 87 -9.13 6.73 -7.21
N MET A 88 -8.14 5.83 -7.06
CA MET A 88 -7.98 5.00 -5.87
C MET A 88 -7.66 5.77 -4.60
N ARG A 89 -7.08 6.98 -4.72
CA ARG A 89 -6.85 7.84 -3.54
C ARG A 89 -8.13 8.12 -2.76
N ILE A 90 -9.27 8.30 -3.43
CA ILE A 90 -10.55 8.63 -2.78
C ILE A 90 -10.99 7.54 -1.79
N PRO A 91 -11.24 6.27 -2.21
CA PRO A 91 -11.59 5.22 -1.26
C PRO A 91 -10.47 4.89 -0.28
N TYR A 92 -9.20 5.02 -0.69
CA TYR A 92 -8.06 4.69 0.18
C TYR A 92 -7.85 5.70 1.31
N THR A 93 -8.18 6.97 1.14
CA THR A 93 -8.19 7.94 2.25
C THR A 93 -9.20 7.56 3.33
N ILE A 94 -10.36 7.02 2.95
CA ILE A 94 -11.45 6.70 3.88
C ILE A 94 -11.21 5.34 4.57
N ALA A 95 -10.53 4.42 3.90
CA ALA A 95 -10.42 3.03 4.34
C ALA A 95 -9.72 2.81 5.70
N PRO A 96 -8.62 3.51 6.08
CA PRO A 96 -8.04 3.39 7.41
C PRO A 96 -9.02 3.72 8.54
N ALA A 97 -9.86 4.74 8.36
CA ALA A 97 -10.88 5.11 9.34
C ALA A 97 -11.99 4.06 9.47
N LYS A 98 -12.35 3.41 8.35
CA LYS A 98 -13.41 2.38 8.31
C LYS A 98 -12.95 0.99 8.79
N PHE A 99 -11.73 0.59 8.43
CA PHE A 99 -11.22 -0.77 8.63
C PHE A 99 -10.09 -0.87 9.66
N GLY A 100 -9.64 0.26 10.20
CA GLY A 100 -8.49 0.38 11.07
C GLY A 100 -7.17 0.43 10.28
N GLY A 101 -6.28 1.34 10.68
CA GLY A 101 -4.99 1.57 10.02
C GLY A 101 -4.16 0.30 9.79
N ARG A 102 -3.95 -0.48 10.85
CA ARG A 102 -3.17 -1.73 10.78
C ARG A 102 -3.72 -2.69 9.73
N ASN A 103 -5.02 -2.98 9.79
CA ASN A 103 -5.64 -3.97 8.92
C ASN A 103 -5.68 -3.48 7.48
N TRP A 104 -6.00 -2.21 7.27
CA TRP A 104 -6.02 -1.63 5.94
C TRP A 104 -4.63 -1.61 5.29
N THR A 105 -3.57 -1.23 6.03
CA THR A 105 -2.19 -1.29 5.52
C THR A 105 -1.79 -2.71 5.09
N ILE A 106 -2.18 -3.74 5.85
CA ILE A 106 -1.91 -5.14 5.48
C ILE A 106 -2.68 -5.50 4.20
N VAL A 107 -3.98 -5.21 4.15
CA VAL A 107 -4.82 -5.52 2.99
C VAL A 107 -4.32 -4.81 1.73
N SER A 108 -4.05 -3.50 1.82
CA SER A 108 -3.61 -2.71 0.68
C SER A 108 -2.23 -3.14 0.18
N ALA A 109 -1.32 -3.56 1.06
CA ALA A 109 -0.04 -4.15 0.68
C ALA A 109 -0.22 -5.52 -0.01
N LEU A 110 -1.08 -6.39 0.50
CA LEU A 110 -1.34 -7.70 -0.09
C LEU A 110 -2.03 -7.60 -1.47
N LEU A 111 -2.89 -6.59 -1.67
CA LEU A 111 -3.52 -6.35 -2.97
C LEU A 111 -2.50 -6.06 -4.07
N LEU A 112 -1.30 -5.58 -3.75
CA LEU A 112 -0.21 -5.36 -4.71
C LEU A 112 0.36 -6.67 -5.29
N LEU A 113 0.10 -7.82 -4.66
CA LEU A 113 0.46 -9.11 -5.24
C LEU A 113 -0.27 -9.37 -6.58
N ILE A 114 -1.46 -8.78 -6.76
CA ILE A 114 -2.24 -8.90 -8.00
C ILE A 114 -1.49 -8.30 -9.19
N PRO A 115 -1.15 -6.98 -9.22
CA PRO A 115 -0.41 -6.42 -10.35
C PRO A 115 0.98 -7.05 -10.52
N ILE A 116 1.67 -7.46 -9.44
CA ILE A 116 2.96 -8.15 -9.54
C ILE A 116 2.80 -9.48 -10.26
N ALA A 117 1.89 -10.34 -9.81
CA ALA A 117 1.68 -11.67 -10.39
C ALA A 117 1.21 -11.58 -11.85
N LEU A 118 0.28 -10.68 -12.15
CA LEU A 118 -0.21 -10.45 -13.51
C LEU A 118 0.92 -9.95 -14.43
N THR A 119 1.71 -8.96 -13.98
CA THR A 119 2.84 -8.45 -14.76
C THR A 119 3.86 -9.54 -15.03
N LEU A 120 4.25 -10.31 -14.01
CA LEU A 120 5.19 -11.43 -14.17
C LEU A 120 4.68 -12.48 -15.14
N TYR A 121 3.39 -12.80 -15.10
CA TYR A 121 2.79 -13.80 -15.98
C TYR A 121 2.76 -13.32 -17.44
N PHE A 122 2.25 -12.11 -17.71
CA PHE A 122 2.07 -11.63 -19.07
C PHE A 122 3.37 -11.17 -19.73
N MET A 123 4.40 -10.78 -18.97
CA MET A 123 5.75 -10.56 -19.52
C MET A 123 6.41 -11.84 -20.05
N LYS A 124 5.93 -13.02 -19.64
CA LYS A 124 6.39 -14.31 -20.18
C LYS A 124 5.45 -14.89 -21.24
N ASN A 125 4.20 -14.44 -21.23
CA ASN A 125 3.13 -14.95 -22.09
C ASN A 125 2.44 -13.77 -22.79
N PRO A 126 2.96 -13.31 -23.95
CA PRO A 126 2.40 -12.16 -24.63
C PRO A 126 0.90 -12.29 -24.90
N ALA A 127 0.16 -11.23 -24.57
CA ALA A 127 -1.28 -11.15 -24.71
C ALA A 127 -1.71 -9.90 -25.50
N SER A 128 -3.02 -9.70 -25.64
CA SER A 128 -3.56 -8.52 -26.33
C SER A 128 -3.17 -7.21 -25.63
N TYR A 129 -3.12 -6.11 -26.39
CA TYR A 129 -2.89 -4.77 -25.82
C TYR A 129 -3.89 -4.41 -24.72
N THR A 130 -5.18 -4.77 -24.90
CA THR A 130 -6.22 -4.56 -23.88
C THR A 130 -5.89 -5.29 -22.58
N THR A 131 -5.35 -6.50 -22.65
CA THR A 131 -4.88 -7.24 -21.48
C THR A 131 -3.80 -6.45 -20.75
N TYR A 132 -2.80 -5.93 -21.47
CA TYR A 132 -1.76 -5.10 -20.85
C TYR A 132 -2.28 -3.81 -20.23
N MET A 133 -3.25 -3.15 -20.86
CA MET A 133 -3.91 -1.98 -20.27
C MET A 133 -4.58 -2.31 -18.93
N VAL A 134 -5.26 -3.45 -18.84
CA VAL A 134 -5.88 -3.92 -17.58
C VAL A 134 -4.82 -4.28 -16.54
N VAL A 135 -3.75 -4.98 -16.93
CA VAL A 135 -2.65 -5.32 -16.01
C VAL A 135 -1.96 -4.05 -15.49
N ALA A 136 -1.70 -3.08 -16.36
CA ALA A 136 -1.14 -1.78 -15.97
C ALA A 136 -2.08 -1.00 -15.06
N ALA A 137 -3.39 -1.01 -15.34
CA ALA A 137 -4.39 -0.39 -14.47
C ALA A 137 -4.32 -0.91 -13.02
N PHE A 138 -4.12 -2.21 -12.81
CA PHE A 138 -3.96 -2.78 -11.46
C PHE A 138 -2.74 -2.22 -10.69
N ALA A 139 -1.67 -1.80 -11.37
CA ALA A 139 -0.53 -1.16 -10.71
C ALA A 139 -0.93 0.18 -10.05
N GLY A 140 -2.02 0.80 -10.50
CA GLY A 140 -2.60 2.00 -9.89
C GLY A 140 -3.05 1.80 -8.43
N LEU A 141 -3.28 0.57 -7.97
CA LEU A 141 -3.54 0.28 -6.55
C LEU A 141 -2.41 0.79 -5.64
N GLY A 142 -1.16 0.78 -6.12
CA GLY A 142 -0.02 1.33 -5.40
C GLY A 142 -0.12 2.85 -5.17
N GLY A 143 -0.75 3.59 -6.09
CA GLY A 143 -1.00 5.02 -5.92
C GLY A 143 -2.08 5.34 -4.86
N GLY A 144 -2.95 4.38 -4.55
CA GLY A 144 -3.90 4.47 -3.44
C GLY A 144 -3.22 4.33 -2.08
N ASN A 145 -2.19 3.47 -1.96
CA ASN A 145 -1.47 3.23 -0.71
C ASN A 145 -0.96 4.55 -0.11
N PHE A 146 -0.39 5.44 -0.93
CA PHE A 146 0.05 6.78 -0.54
C PHE A 146 -0.99 7.57 0.24
N ALA A 147 -2.20 7.67 -0.30
CA ALA A 147 -3.28 8.41 0.32
C ALA A 147 -3.67 7.80 1.68
N SER A 148 -3.80 6.48 1.75
CA SER A 148 -4.13 5.79 3.00
C SER A 148 -3.02 5.87 4.05
N SER A 149 -1.75 5.79 3.62
CA SER A 149 -0.55 5.82 4.47
C SER A 149 -0.43 7.17 5.16
N MET A 150 -0.53 8.26 4.39
CA MET A 150 -0.48 9.62 4.92
C MET A 150 -1.64 9.91 5.87
N THR A 151 -2.87 9.57 5.50
CA THR A 151 -4.04 9.78 6.38
C THR A 151 -3.91 8.99 7.68
N ASN A 152 -3.44 7.73 7.61
CA ASN A 152 -3.28 6.91 8.80
C ASN A 152 -2.15 7.41 9.70
N ILE A 153 -0.96 7.70 9.15
CA ILE A 153 0.20 8.01 9.99
C ILE A 153 0.11 9.39 10.64
N ASN A 154 -0.55 10.36 10.00
CA ASN A 154 -0.78 11.69 10.57
C ASN A 154 -1.58 11.62 11.88
N ALA A 155 -2.45 10.62 12.06
CA ALA A 155 -3.20 10.43 13.30
C ALA A 155 -2.33 9.93 14.48
N PHE A 156 -1.11 9.44 14.22
CA PHE A 156 -0.19 8.94 15.26
C PHE A 156 0.78 10.00 15.80
N TYR A 157 0.79 11.22 15.27
CA TYR A 157 1.78 12.24 15.63
C TYR A 157 1.11 13.56 16.07
N PRO A 158 1.73 14.32 17.00
CA PRO A 158 1.25 15.63 17.41
C PRO A 158 1.42 16.68 16.29
N GLN A 159 0.62 17.75 16.34
CA GLN A 159 0.58 18.84 15.35
C GLN A 159 1.37 20.08 15.79
N ARG A 160 2.59 19.89 16.29
CA ARG A 160 3.45 20.95 16.85
C ARG A 160 4.87 20.92 16.31
#